data_AF-A0AAU3Q537-F1
#
_entry.id   AF-A0AAU3Q537-F1
#
_cell.length_a   1.000
_cell.length_b   1.000
_cell.length_c   1.000
_cell.angle_alpha   90.00
_cell.angle_beta   90.00
_cell.angle_gamma   90.00
#
_symmetry.space_group_name_H-M   'P 1'
#
loop_
_entity.id
_entity.type
_entity.pdbx_description
1 polymer ?
#
loop_
_entity_poly.entity_id
_entity_poly.type
_entity_poly.pdbx_seq_one_letter_code
_entity_poly.pdbx_strand_id
1 'polypeptide(L)'
;MPKIKNLNPSPIGRIGGSDLAIPFRMPDGRIGYLWGDTFDGTIPAVGSGADWRSPVLTIANDTPVGMPIGFVSSPGNRKQLWSYPHNNGEFTTILPTDAISVGDRIYLWGMVANGLGNEIRCEMWYSDDLGQHWYIALGTHQLPDGSPRWSTGYSGGRRTMVTWERGGEGYIYIIGTGGLARDKNASMWRVAETATAIEDPYSWDAWQYRDGSWQWGKGDADEILPPGTRLGEICLRRIQNHWVLSGFDAGAYQAFVRVGYGPIEYINWHTAPHTNPVWGRNRDPGHTTSKSACTAATSIRPRDSRTPTDRRARSR
;
A
#
# COMPACT_ATOMS: atom_id res chain seq x y z
N MET A 1 16.78 -1.22 24.05
CA MET A 1 16.90 -1.96 22.77
C MET A 1 17.91 -1.23 21.89
N PRO A 2 18.94 -1.90 21.34
CA PRO A 2 19.83 -1.25 20.38
C PRO A 2 19.04 -0.86 19.13
N LYS A 3 19.37 0.31 18.57
CA LYS A 3 18.78 0.83 17.34
C LYS A 3 18.90 -0.24 16.25
N ILE A 4 17.76 -0.70 15.71
CA ILE A 4 17.75 -1.50 14.48
C ILE A 4 18.38 -0.62 13.40
N LYS A 5 19.41 -1.15 12.74
CA LYS A 5 20.26 -0.49 11.74
C LYS A 5 19.43 0.39 10.80
N ASN A 6 19.95 1.56 10.42
CA ASN A 6 19.25 2.41 9.44
C ASN A 6 18.95 1.59 8.17
N LEU A 7 17.71 1.63 7.69
CA LEU A 7 17.30 1.00 6.42
C LEU A 7 17.96 1.67 5.21
N ASN A 8 18.41 2.92 5.38
CA ASN A 8 19.12 3.72 4.39
C ASN A 8 20.46 4.28 4.95
N PRO A 9 21.51 4.40 4.12
CA PRO A 9 21.51 4.06 2.69
C PRO A 9 21.49 2.54 2.43
N SER A 10 20.80 2.11 1.36
CA SER A 10 20.76 0.70 0.90
C SER A 10 21.36 0.58 -0.51
N PRO A 11 22.45 -0.19 -0.70
CA PRO A 11 23.07 -0.34 -2.02
C PRO A 11 22.22 -1.15 -3.01
N ILE A 12 21.37 -2.06 -2.51
CA ILE A 12 20.57 -2.98 -3.34
C ILE A 12 19.57 -2.24 -4.22
N GLY A 13 18.95 -1.17 -3.72
CA GLY A 13 18.03 -0.31 -4.46
C GLY A 13 18.58 1.10 -4.72
N ARG A 14 19.87 1.35 -4.44
CA ARG A 14 20.46 2.70 -4.42
C ARG A 14 19.61 3.69 -3.63
N ILE A 15 19.14 3.30 -2.44
CA ILE A 15 18.23 4.13 -1.64
C ILE A 15 19.08 4.96 -0.68
N GLY A 16 19.29 6.24 -0.97
CA GLY A 16 19.84 7.22 -0.04
C GLY A 16 18.77 7.73 0.91
N GLY A 17 17.62 8.13 0.37
CA GLY A 17 16.41 8.49 1.11
C GLY A 17 15.16 8.04 0.35
N SER A 18 14.10 7.70 1.08
CA SER A 18 12.83 7.27 0.49
C SER A 18 11.67 7.48 1.45
N ASP A 19 10.45 7.49 0.92
CA ASP A 19 9.21 7.31 1.66
C ASP A 19 8.63 5.88 1.48
N LEU A 20 7.50 5.63 2.17
CA LEU A 20 6.70 4.41 2.10
C LEU A 20 7.40 3.13 2.63
N ALA A 21 7.89 2.24 1.76
CA ALA A 21 8.31 0.88 2.11
C ALA A 21 7.14 -0.09 2.39
N ILE A 22 6.18 -0.17 1.47
CA ILE A 22 4.98 -1.01 1.57
C ILE A 22 5.31 -2.48 1.29
N PRO A 23 5.18 -3.40 2.26
CA PRO A 23 5.53 -4.80 2.10
C PRO A 23 4.36 -5.59 1.51
N PHE A 24 4.59 -6.41 0.50
CA PHE A 24 3.62 -7.38 0.01
C PHE A 24 4.29 -8.73 -0.20
N ARG A 25 3.51 -9.81 -0.16
CA ARG A 25 4.00 -11.15 -0.47
C ARG A 25 4.06 -11.32 -1.98
N MET A 26 5.26 -11.61 -2.50
CA MET A 26 5.48 -11.91 -3.91
C MET A 26 5.02 -13.33 -4.25
N PRO A 27 4.78 -13.65 -5.54
CA PRO A 27 4.35 -14.99 -5.95
C PRO A 27 5.31 -16.12 -5.54
N ASP A 28 6.61 -15.82 -5.48
CA ASP A 28 7.66 -16.76 -5.09
C ASP A 28 7.87 -16.89 -3.56
N GLY A 29 7.00 -16.28 -2.76
CA GLY A 29 7.04 -16.32 -1.30
C GLY A 29 8.03 -15.35 -0.64
N ARG A 30 8.81 -14.59 -1.41
CA ARG A 30 9.62 -13.49 -0.88
C ARG A 30 8.74 -12.28 -0.53
N ILE A 31 9.32 -11.29 0.14
CA ILE A 31 8.62 -10.04 0.48
C ILE A 31 9.15 -8.93 -0.42
N GLY A 32 8.25 -8.37 -1.23
CA GLY A 32 8.50 -7.14 -1.97
C GLY A 32 8.24 -5.93 -1.09
N TYR A 33 9.07 -4.90 -1.19
CA TYR A 33 8.92 -3.60 -0.53
C TYR A 33 8.83 -2.52 -1.61
N LEU A 34 7.67 -1.88 -1.70
CA LEU A 34 7.43 -0.76 -2.61
C LEU A 34 7.78 0.56 -1.93
N TRP A 35 8.60 1.34 -2.62
CA TRP A 35 9.06 2.65 -2.21
C TRP A 35 8.42 3.68 -3.14
N GLY A 36 8.03 4.83 -2.61
CA GLY A 36 7.60 5.97 -3.42
C GLY A 36 8.81 6.79 -3.84
N ASP A 37 8.78 8.09 -3.57
CA ASP A 37 9.83 9.03 -3.94
C ASP A 37 11.17 8.62 -3.31
N THR A 38 12.04 8.05 -4.13
CA THR A 38 13.32 7.46 -3.77
C THR A 38 14.45 8.24 -4.43
N PHE A 39 15.42 8.65 -3.63
CA PHE A 39 16.60 9.40 -4.07
C PHE A 39 17.86 8.55 -3.84
N ASP A 40 18.79 8.57 -4.80
CA ASP A 40 20.10 7.97 -4.58
C ASP A 40 20.98 8.82 -3.63
N GLY A 41 22.11 8.23 -3.22
CA GLY A 41 23.07 8.87 -2.33
C GLY A 41 23.54 7.97 -1.21
N THR A 42 24.65 8.37 -0.58
CA THR A 42 25.24 7.68 0.58
C THR A 42 24.85 8.34 1.90
N ILE A 43 24.13 9.47 1.85
CA ILE A 43 23.66 10.22 3.01
C ILE A 43 22.13 10.22 3.01
N PRO A 44 21.48 9.85 4.12
CA PRO A 44 20.03 9.96 4.27
C PRO A 44 19.55 11.40 4.10
N ALA A 45 18.92 11.69 2.96
CA ALA A 45 18.37 13.01 2.67
C ALA A 45 17.11 12.91 1.79
N VAL A 46 16.17 13.82 2.01
CA VAL A 46 14.93 13.96 1.24
C VAL A 46 15.16 14.99 0.15
N GLY A 47 14.80 14.69 -1.10
CA GLY A 47 14.79 15.67 -2.19
C GLY A 47 16.17 16.19 -2.64
N SER A 48 17.27 15.57 -2.23
CA SER A 48 18.63 16.05 -2.52
C SER A 48 19.52 15.06 -3.28
N GLY A 49 19.00 13.90 -3.70
CA GLY A 49 19.71 12.98 -4.59
C GLY A 49 19.46 13.31 -6.05
N ALA A 50 20.42 12.99 -6.93
CA ALA A 50 20.33 13.32 -8.36
C ALA A 50 19.42 12.36 -9.13
N ASP A 51 19.17 11.15 -8.59
CA ASP A 51 18.38 10.08 -9.21
C ASP A 51 17.04 9.89 -8.48
N TRP A 52 16.11 10.83 -8.66
CA TRP A 52 14.73 10.73 -8.17
C TRP A 52 13.96 9.69 -9.00
N ARG A 53 13.49 8.65 -8.31
CA ARG A 53 12.75 7.52 -8.87
C ARG A 53 11.49 7.27 -8.03
N SER A 54 10.38 6.97 -8.68
CA SER A 54 9.20 6.37 -8.06
C SER A 54 8.36 5.64 -9.11
N PRO A 55 7.63 4.57 -8.76
CA PRO A 55 7.87 3.71 -7.61
C PRO A 55 9.19 2.93 -7.76
N VAL A 56 9.76 2.43 -6.67
CA VAL A 56 10.90 1.49 -6.67
C VAL A 56 10.53 0.20 -5.91
N LEU A 57 11.03 -0.95 -6.35
CA LEU A 57 10.84 -2.24 -5.67
C LEU A 57 12.17 -2.79 -5.16
N THR A 58 12.22 -3.17 -3.88
CA THR A 58 13.26 -4.05 -3.33
C THR A 58 12.65 -5.34 -2.84
N ILE A 59 13.42 -6.42 -2.84
CA ILE A 59 12.96 -7.76 -2.44
C ILE A 59 13.81 -8.20 -1.26
N ALA A 60 13.17 -8.76 -0.23
CA ALA A 60 13.80 -9.41 0.90
C ALA A 60 13.32 -10.85 1.03
N ASN A 61 14.15 -11.69 1.67
CA ASN A 61 13.69 -13.01 2.11
C ASN A 61 12.64 -12.86 3.22
N ASP A 62 11.77 -13.86 3.36
CA ASP A 62 10.86 -13.94 4.51
C ASP A 62 11.66 -14.23 5.79
N THR A 63 11.95 -13.18 6.57
CA THR A 63 12.72 -13.28 7.81
C THR A 63 11.79 -13.35 9.04
N PRO A 64 12.16 -14.08 10.10
CA PRO A 64 11.40 -14.09 11.35
C PRO A 64 11.23 -12.70 11.97
N VAL A 65 10.13 -12.50 12.71
CA VAL A 65 9.89 -11.28 13.49
C VAL A 65 11.05 -11.04 14.46
N GLY A 66 11.48 -9.79 14.57
CA GLY A 66 12.62 -9.39 15.41
C GLY A 66 13.98 -9.51 14.72
N MET A 67 14.06 -10.14 13.55
CA MET A 67 15.27 -10.11 12.71
C MET A 67 15.26 -8.90 11.78
N PRO A 68 16.44 -8.32 11.49
CA PRO A 68 16.55 -7.25 10.51
C PRO A 68 16.01 -7.66 9.13
N ILE A 69 15.49 -6.68 8.41
CA ILE A 69 15.10 -6.82 7.01
C ILE A 69 16.36 -6.66 6.16
N GLY A 70 16.74 -7.71 5.43
CA GLY A 70 17.85 -7.67 4.47
C GLY A 70 17.32 -7.75 3.04
N PHE A 71 17.50 -6.68 2.27
CA PHE A 71 17.17 -6.70 0.84
C PHE A 71 18.21 -7.53 0.09
N VAL A 72 17.74 -8.38 -0.82
CA VAL A 72 18.55 -9.31 -1.63
C VAL A 72 18.58 -8.93 -3.10
N SER A 73 17.56 -8.22 -3.60
CA SER A 73 17.51 -7.76 -4.99
C SER A 73 16.62 -6.53 -5.16
N SER A 74 16.74 -5.87 -6.31
CA SER A 74 15.85 -4.80 -6.77
C SER A 74 15.67 -4.98 -8.28
N PRO A 75 14.49 -5.44 -8.75
CA PRO A 75 14.17 -5.61 -10.16
C PRO A 75 14.33 -4.34 -10.99
N GLY A 76 14.32 -4.47 -12.32
CA GLY A 76 14.37 -3.30 -13.21
C GLY A 76 15.70 -2.53 -13.13
N ASN A 77 16.79 -3.22 -12.80
CA ASN A 77 18.13 -2.64 -12.63
C ASN A 77 18.18 -1.48 -11.62
N ARG A 78 17.41 -1.59 -10.52
CA ARG A 78 17.33 -0.56 -9.46
C ARG A 78 16.76 0.77 -9.94
N LYS A 79 16.03 0.79 -11.07
CA LYS A 79 15.34 1.99 -11.57
C LYS A 79 13.93 2.07 -10.98
N GLN A 80 13.23 3.16 -11.28
CA GLN A 80 11.77 3.18 -11.14
C GLN A 80 11.13 2.09 -11.99
N LEU A 81 9.97 1.58 -11.53
CA LEU A 81 9.33 0.38 -12.10
C LEU A 81 8.92 0.50 -13.57
N TRP A 82 8.55 1.71 -13.99
CA TRP A 82 8.30 2.08 -15.39
C TRP A 82 8.77 3.51 -15.63
N SER A 83 9.13 3.81 -16.87
CA SER A 83 9.73 5.10 -17.24
C SER A 83 8.68 6.21 -17.32
N TYR A 84 8.90 7.29 -16.57
CA TYR A 84 8.25 8.59 -16.77
C TYR A 84 9.16 9.70 -16.23
N PRO A 85 9.10 10.92 -16.77
CA PRO A 85 9.81 12.07 -16.21
C PRO A 85 9.06 12.63 -15.00
N HIS A 86 9.77 12.85 -13.89
CA HIS A 86 9.28 13.65 -12.75
C HIS A 86 9.14 15.12 -13.14
N ASN A 87 8.20 15.84 -12.51
CA ASN A 87 7.93 17.26 -12.76
C ASN A 87 7.77 17.61 -14.25
N ASN A 88 6.94 16.86 -14.97
CA ASN A 88 6.83 16.95 -16.42
C ASN A 88 5.85 18.01 -16.94
N GLY A 89 5.33 18.85 -16.05
CA GLY A 89 4.32 19.87 -16.36
C GLY A 89 2.86 19.40 -16.20
N GLU A 90 2.61 18.09 -16.21
CA GLU A 90 1.30 17.50 -15.93
C GLU A 90 1.19 17.02 -14.48
N PHE A 91 2.20 16.27 -14.02
CA PHE A 91 2.28 15.74 -12.66
C PHE A 91 3.72 15.73 -12.15
N THR A 92 3.88 15.61 -10.83
CA THR A 92 5.18 15.63 -10.15
C THR A 92 5.74 14.23 -9.99
N THR A 93 4.92 13.27 -9.56
CA THR A 93 5.34 11.89 -9.28
C THR A 93 4.17 10.91 -9.32
N ILE A 94 4.47 9.61 -9.36
CA ILE A 94 3.51 8.52 -9.18
C ILE A 94 3.91 7.76 -7.92
N LEU A 95 3.04 7.71 -6.92
CA LEU A 95 3.30 7.07 -5.63
C LEU A 95 2.54 5.74 -5.53
N PRO A 96 3.20 4.62 -5.21
CA PRO A 96 2.49 3.37 -4.96
C PRO A 96 1.69 3.49 -3.66
N THR A 97 0.51 2.88 -3.63
CA THR A 97 -0.27 2.80 -2.38
C THR A 97 -0.27 1.38 -1.82
N ASP A 98 -0.32 0.38 -2.70
CA ASP A 98 -0.18 -1.02 -2.32
C ASP A 98 0.08 -1.94 -3.52
N ALA A 99 0.48 -3.19 -3.23
CA ALA A 99 0.55 -4.30 -4.19
C ALA A 99 0.08 -5.62 -3.59
N ILE A 100 -0.39 -6.52 -4.46
CA ILE A 100 -0.94 -7.83 -4.11
C ILE A 100 -0.55 -8.84 -5.19
N SER A 101 -0.27 -10.07 -4.77
CA SER A 101 -0.04 -11.17 -5.70
C SER A 101 -1.30 -12.02 -5.83
N VAL A 102 -1.76 -12.25 -7.06
CA VAL A 102 -2.91 -13.08 -7.40
C VAL A 102 -2.44 -14.12 -8.42
N GLY A 103 -2.33 -15.38 -7.97
CA GLY A 103 -1.54 -16.38 -8.69
C GLY A 103 -0.10 -15.92 -8.84
N ASP A 104 0.40 -15.96 -10.08
CA ASP A 104 1.76 -15.53 -10.43
C ASP A 104 1.88 -14.04 -10.80
N ARG A 105 0.74 -13.32 -10.89
CA ARG A 105 0.70 -11.91 -11.25
C ARG A 105 0.76 -11.03 -10.01
N ILE A 106 1.56 -9.98 -10.08
CA ILE A 106 1.58 -8.88 -9.10
C ILE A 106 0.74 -7.75 -9.66
N TYR A 107 -0.21 -7.25 -8.88
CA TYR A 107 -0.93 -6.00 -9.13
C TYR A 107 -0.42 -4.91 -8.20
N LEU A 108 -0.34 -3.67 -8.70
CA LEU A 108 0.09 -2.49 -7.97
C LEU A 108 -0.89 -1.35 -8.23
N TRP A 109 -1.30 -0.66 -7.17
CA TRP A 109 -2.07 0.58 -7.26
C TRP A 109 -1.18 1.80 -7.04
N GLY A 110 -1.31 2.80 -7.91
CA GLY A 110 -0.54 4.03 -7.88
C GLY A 110 -1.43 5.27 -7.95
N MET A 111 -1.02 6.31 -7.24
CA MET A 111 -1.61 7.65 -7.33
C MET A 111 -0.71 8.54 -8.15
N VAL A 112 -1.26 9.21 -9.17
CA VAL A 112 -0.54 10.22 -9.93
C VAL A 112 -0.79 11.57 -9.28
N ALA A 113 0.27 12.14 -8.71
CA ALA A 113 0.21 13.35 -7.90
C ALA A 113 0.79 14.55 -8.66
N ASN A 114 0.07 15.66 -8.66
CA ASN A 114 0.58 16.97 -9.07
C ASN A 114 0.84 17.82 -7.82
N GLY A 115 1.86 17.43 -7.07
CA GLY A 115 2.05 17.82 -5.66
C GLY A 115 1.31 16.88 -4.69
N LEU A 116 1.87 16.71 -3.49
CA LEU A 116 1.31 15.81 -2.48
C LEU A 116 -0.06 16.31 -1.99
N GLY A 117 -1.07 15.44 -2.06
CA GLY A 117 -2.45 15.78 -1.71
C GLY A 117 -3.24 16.44 -2.84
N ASN A 118 -2.66 16.46 -4.05
CA ASN A 118 -3.33 16.87 -5.28
C ASN A 118 -3.20 15.72 -6.30
N GLU A 119 -3.82 14.59 -5.98
CA GLU A 119 -3.89 13.43 -6.86
C GLU A 119 -4.87 13.68 -8.02
N ILE A 120 -4.37 13.60 -9.25
CA ILE A 120 -5.15 13.93 -10.46
C ILE A 120 -5.78 12.71 -11.12
N ARG A 121 -5.23 11.51 -10.87
CA ARG A 121 -5.77 10.21 -11.29
C ARG A 121 -5.10 9.07 -10.51
N CYS A 122 -5.64 7.87 -10.66
CA CYS A 122 -5.03 6.64 -10.18
C CYS A 122 -4.73 5.69 -11.35
N GLU A 123 -3.76 4.81 -11.14
CA GLU A 123 -3.29 3.84 -12.12
C GLU A 123 -3.16 2.47 -11.45
N MET A 124 -3.56 1.43 -12.16
CA MET A 124 -3.26 0.06 -11.79
C MET A 124 -2.25 -0.51 -12.78
N TRP A 125 -1.23 -1.15 -12.26
CA TRP A 125 -0.15 -1.76 -13.00
C TRP A 125 -0.05 -3.23 -12.61
N TYR A 126 0.47 -4.06 -13.52
CA TYR A 126 0.76 -5.46 -13.22
C TYR A 126 2.12 -5.91 -13.74
N SER A 127 2.64 -6.97 -13.13
CA SER A 127 3.87 -7.66 -13.54
C SER A 127 3.67 -9.17 -13.45
N ASP A 128 4.10 -9.88 -14.48
CA ASP A 128 4.03 -11.35 -14.59
C ASP A 128 5.42 -12.02 -14.42
N ASP A 129 6.44 -11.25 -14.06
CA ASP A 129 7.84 -11.71 -14.02
C ASP A 129 8.57 -11.24 -12.75
N LEU A 130 7.85 -11.24 -11.62
CA LEU A 130 8.38 -10.87 -10.30
C LEU A 130 8.90 -9.41 -10.26
N GLY A 131 8.23 -8.51 -10.99
CA GLY A 131 8.48 -7.08 -10.96
C GLY A 131 9.58 -6.60 -11.90
N GLN A 132 10.05 -7.41 -12.86
CA GLN A 132 11.07 -6.99 -13.83
C GLN A 132 10.49 -6.05 -14.88
N HIS A 133 9.29 -6.37 -15.38
CA HIS A 133 8.55 -5.55 -16.34
C HIS A 133 7.14 -5.28 -15.82
N TRP A 134 6.64 -4.08 -16.16
CA TRP A 134 5.35 -3.58 -15.70
C TRP A 134 4.50 -3.11 -16.87
N TYR A 135 3.23 -3.47 -16.80
CA TYR A 135 2.23 -3.14 -17.80
C TYR A 135 1.06 -2.45 -17.12
N ILE A 136 0.48 -1.46 -17.79
CA ILE A 136 -0.73 -0.83 -17.29
C ILE A 136 -1.89 -1.83 -17.37
N ALA A 137 -2.60 -2.05 -16.26
CA ALA A 137 -3.88 -2.73 -16.25
C ALA A 137 -4.91 -1.73 -16.79
N LEU A 138 -5.26 -1.88 -18.06
CA LEU A 138 -6.23 -1.03 -18.74
C LEU A 138 -7.62 -1.38 -18.20
N GLY A 139 -7.98 -0.82 -17.05
CA GLY A 139 -9.31 -1.02 -16.49
C GLY A 139 -10.40 -0.54 -17.45
N THR A 140 -11.64 -0.98 -17.21
CA THR A 140 -12.80 -0.57 -18.03
C THR A 140 -13.23 0.88 -17.76
N HIS A 141 -12.72 1.51 -16.70
CA HIS A 141 -13.00 2.91 -16.41
C HIS A 141 -12.11 3.82 -17.23
N GLN A 142 -12.77 4.62 -18.04
CA GLN A 142 -12.15 5.69 -18.76
C GLN A 142 -12.27 6.98 -17.93
N LEU A 143 -11.19 7.75 -17.77
CA LEU A 143 -11.34 9.18 -17.48
C LEU A 143 -12.26 9.78 -18.56
N PRO A 144 -12.87 10.96 -18.35
CA PRO A 144 -13.74 11.60 -19.35
C PRO A 144 -13.09 11.76 -20.75
N ASP A 145 -11.75 11.69 -20.83
CA ASP A 145 -10.95 11.71 -22.05
C ASP A 145 -10.79 10.35 -22.74
N GLY A 146 -11.42 9.27 -22.26
CA GLY A 146 -11.31 7.94 -22.82
C GLY A 146 -10.09 7.14 -22.31
N SER A 147 -9.25 7.72 -21.46
CA SER A 147 -8.00 7.06 -21.03
C SER A 147 -8.28 5.98 -19.97
N PRO A 148 -7.59 4.83 -20.02
CA PRO A 148 -7.82 3.63 -19.20
C PRO A 148 -7.24 3.81 -17.78
N ARG A 149 -7.72 4.85 -17.11
CA ARG A 149 -7.18 5.46 -15.91
C ARG A 149 -8.33 5.71 -14.94
N TRP A 150 -8.01 5.66 -13.66
CA TRP A 150 -9.02 5.71 -12.61
C TRP A 150 -9.20 7.15 -12.14
N SER A 151 -10.45 7.62 -12.12
CA SER A 151 -10.76 8.97 -11.64
C SER A 151 -10.61 9.05 -10.12
N THR A 152 -9.97 10.11 -9.64
CA THR A 152 -9.93 10.48 -8.22
C THR A 152 -11.27 11.02 -7.71
N GLY A 153 -12.29 11.16 -8.59
CA GLY A 153 -13.66 11.44 -8.21
C GLY A 153 -14.55 10.20 -8.08
N TYR A 154 -14.12 9.04 -8.59
CA TYR A 154 -14.89 7.80 -8.51
C TYR A 154 -15.07 7.36 -7.04
N SER A 155 -16.25 6.84 -6.72
CA SER A 155 -16.67 6.54 -5.33
C SER A 155 -16.45 7.71 -4.36
N GLY A 156 -16.72 8.94 -4.82
CA GLY A 156 -16.52 10.17 -4.04
C GLY A 156 -15.05 10.41 -3.66
N GLY A 157 -14.11 9.87 -4.44
CA GLY A 157 -12.67 9.94 -4.21
C GLY A 157 -12.13 9.04 -3.11
N ARG A 158 -12.95 8.10 -2.61
CA ARG A 158 -12.53 7.15 -1.55
C ARG A 158 -11.70 5.98 -2.06
N ARG A 159 -11.43 5.91 -3.36
CA ARG A 159 -10.50 4.94 -3.98
C ARG A 159 -9.25 5.60 -4.54
N THR A 160 -8.91 6.82 -4.10
CA THR A 160 -7.69 7.49 -4.53
C THR A 160 -6.46 6.73 -4.02
N MET A 161 -6.44 6.43 -2.72
CA MET A 161 -5.50 5.50 -2.12
C MET A 161 -6.22 4.21 -1.76
N VAL A 162 -5.63 3.07 -2.09
CA VAL A 162 -6.15 1.76 -1.70
C VAL A 162 -5.07 0.89 -1.08
N THR A 163 -5.50 0.04 -0.17
CA THR A 163 -4.76 -1.13 0.29
C THR A 163 -5.64 -2.36 0.18
N TRP A 164 -5.04 -3.50 -0.09
CA TRP A 164 -5.77 -4.72 -0.38
C TRP A 164 -5.10 -5.96 0.19
N GLU A 165 -5.89 -7.00 0.39
CA GLU A 165 -5.40 -8.28 0.86
C GLU A 165 -6.38 -9.40 0.49
N ARG A 166 -5.84 -10.59 0.24
CA ARG A 166 -6.64 -11.77 -0.12
C ARG A 166 -7.40 -12.26 1.11
N GLY A 167 -8.69 -12.48 0.94
CA GLY A 167 -9.51 -13.19 1.92
C GLY A 167 -9.12 -14.66 2.02
N GLY A 168 -8.83 -15.31 0.88
CA GLY A 168 -8.59 -16.75 0.80
C GLY A 168 -9.85 -17.57 0.49
N GLU A 169 -11.02 -16.95 0.56
CA GLU A 169 -12.32 -17.52 0.15
C GLU A 169 -12.76 -17.11 -1.26
N GLY A 170 -11.82 -16.70 -2.11
CA GLY A 170 -12.07 -16.28 -3.49
C GLY A 170 -12.39 -14.79 -3.68
N TYR A 171 -12.26 -14.00 -2.61
CA TYR A 171 -12.37 -12.54 -2.67
C TYR A 171 -11.08 -11.85 -2.22
N ILE A 172 -10.83 -10.68 -2.79
CA ILE A 172 -9.89 -9.67 -2.29
C ILE A 172 -10.70 -8.60 -1.60
N TYR A 173 -10.24 -8.14 -0.44
CA TYR A 173 -10.80 -6.99 0.25
C TYR A 173 -9.92 -5.79 0.06
N ILE A 174 -10.57 -4.65 -0.21
CA ILE A 174 -9.93 -3.38 -0.47
C ILE A 174 -10.43 -2.37 0.55
N ILE A 175 -9.52 -1.67 1.19
CA ILE A 175 -9.82 -0.48 1.99
C ILE A 175 -9.23 0.72 1.26
N GLY A 176 -10.04 1.76 1.07
CA GLY A 176 -9.61 2.97 0.38
C GLY A 176 -9.92 4.27 1.15
N THR A 177 -9.16 5.31 0.81
CA THR A 177 -9.25 6.67 1.36
C THR A 177 -9.01 7.72 0.26
N GLY A 178 -9.01 8.99 0.66
CA GLY A 178 -8.86 10.17 -0.21
C GLY A 178 -7.43 10.48 -0.68
N GLY A 179 -6.48 9.57 -0.53
CA GLY A 179 -5.09 9.85 -0.90
C GLY A 179 -4.36 10.71 0.12
N LEU A 180 -3.37 11.49 -0.34
CA LEU A 180 -2.56 12.33 0.54
C LEU A 180 -3.24 13.65 0.90
N ALA A 181 -4.40 13.94 0.30
CA ALA A 181 -5.30 15.00 0.79
C ALA A 181 -5.82 14.68 2.20
N ARG A 182 -5.89 13.38 2.57
CA ARG A 182 -6.32 12.88 3.88
C ARG A 182 -7.66 13.47 4.33
N ASP A 183 -8.56 13.65 3.37
CA ASP A 183 -9.83 14.36 3.52
C ASP A 183 -11.06 13.42 3.46
N LYS A 184 -10.81 12.11 3.40
CA LYS A 184 -11.83 11.05 3.44
C LYS A 184 -11.52 10.05 4.53
N ASN A 185 -12.58 9.50 5.09
CA ASN A 185 -12.54 8.34 5.97
C ASN A 185 -12.23 7.05 5.16
N ALA A 186 -11.98 5.94 5.86
CA ALA A 186 -11.85 4.63 5.25
C ALA A 186 -13.20 4.07 4.80
N SER A 187 -13.24 3.50 3.61
CA SER A 187 -14.35 2.71 3.07
C SER A 187 -13.84 1.39 2.53
N MET A 188 -14.73 0.39 2.46
CA MET A 188 -14.36 -0.99 2.13
C MET A 188 -15.10 -1.50 0.89
N TRP A 189 -14.38 -2.28 0.08
CA TRP A 189 -14.89 -3.04 -1.05
C TRP A 189 -14.40 -4.49 -1.01
N ARG A 190 -15.07 -5.35 -1.76
CA ARG A 190 -14.54 -6.65 -2.15
C ARG A 190 -14.64 -6.86 -3.65
N VAL A 191 -13.81 -7.72 -4.18
CA VAL A 191 -13.86 -8.14 -5.58
C VAL A 191 -13.49 -9.61 -5.69
N ALA A 192 -14.08 -10.32 -6.65
CA ALA A 192 -13.69 -11.69 -6.94
C ALA A 192 -12.20 -11.74 -7.29
N GLU A 193 -11.49 -12.76 -6.80
CA GLU A 193 -10.05 -12.93 -6.99
C GLU A 193 -9.72 -13.43 -8.41
N THR A 194 -10.03 -12.62 -9.41
CA THR A 194 -9.79 -12.88 -10.84
C THR A 194 -9.31 -11.62 -11.53
N ALA A 195 -8.44 -11.74 -12.54
CA ALA A 195 -7.92 -10.60 -13.29
C ALA A 195 -9.04 -9.72 -13.83
N THR A 196 -10.06 -10.33 -14.46
CA THR A 196 -11.21 -9.60 -15.04
C THR A 196 -11.96 -8.78 -14.01
N ALA A 197 -12.17 -9.31 -12.79
CA ALA A 197 -12.91 -8.59 -11.77
C ALA A 197 -12.04 -7.51 -11.09
N ILE A 198 -10.77 -7.80 -10.79
CA ILE A 198 -9.84 -6.84 -10.19
C ILE A 198 -9.68 -5.61 -11.09
N GLU A 199 -9.51 -5.84 -12.39
CA GLU A 199 -9.29 -4.80 -13.40
C GLU A 199 -10.57 -4.03 -13.77
N ASP A 200 -11.75 -4.50 -13.35
CA ASP A 200 -13.04 -3.86 -13.58
C ASP A 200 -13.59 -3.15 -12.31
N PRO A 201 -13.59 -1.80 -12.25
CA PRO A 201 -14.13 -1.03 -11.13
C PRO A 201 -15.56 -1.41 -10.74
N TYR A 202 -16.38 -1.74 -11.74
CA TYR A 202 -17.80 -2.03 -11.57
C TYR A 202 -18.03 -3.42 -10.98
N SER A 203 -17.00 -4.29 -11.03
CA SER A 203 -17.00 -5.60 -10.38
C SER A 203 -16.79 -5.52 -8.88
N TRP A 204 -16.36 -4.37 -8.34
CA TRP A 204 -16.10 -4.21 -6.90
C TRP A 204 -17.39 -3.92 -6.14
N ASP A 205 -17.74 -4.80 -5.20
CA ASP A 205 -18.89 -4.62 -4.32
C ASP A 205 -18.51 -3.75 -3.12
N ALA A 206 -19.29 -2.72 -2.86
CA ALA A 206 -19.16 -1.80 -1.75
C ALA A 206 -19.73 -2.35 -0.46
N TRP A 207 -19.04 -2.12 0.66
CA TRP A 207 -19.57 -2.37 2.00
C TRP A 207 -20.47 -1.20 2.42
N GLN A 208 -21.76 -1.49 2.61
CA GLN A 208 -22.77 -0.46 2.77
C GLN A 208 -23.69 -0.81 3.94
N TYR A 209 -24.12 0.21 4.69
CA TYR A 209 -25.17 0.08 5.69
C TYR A 209 -26.51 0.44 5.07
N ARG A 210 -27.37 -0.56 4.85
CA ARG A 210 -28.65 -0.43 4.15
C ARG A 210 -29.70 -1.27 4.88
N ASP A 211 -30.92 -0.74 5.00
CA ASP A 211 -32.06 -1.42 5.61
C ASP A 211 -31.77 -2.00 7.01
N GLY A 212 -30.98 -1.28 7.81
CA GLY A 212 -30.64 -1.66 9.19
C GLY A 212 -29.55 -2.73 9.31
N SER A 213 -28.86 -3.08 8.24
CA SER A 213 -27.77 -4.06 8.26
C SER A 213 -26.62 -3.67 7.34
N TRP A 214 -25.43 -4.19 7.64
CA TRP A 214 -24.29 -4.08 6.72
C TRP A 214 -24.36 -5.18 5.66
N GLN A 215 -24.17 -4.81 4.40
CA GLN A 215 -24.18 -5.74 3.28
C GLN A 215 -23.26 -5.29 2.15
N TRP A 216 -22.86 -6.27 1.33
CA TRP A 216 -22.15 -6.03 0.07
C TRP A 216 -23.15 -5.65 -1.02
N GLY A 217 -22.88 -4.57 -1.76
CA GLY A 217 -23.76 -4.08 -2.82
C GLY A 217 -23.01 -3.30 -3.89
N LYS A 218 -23.74 -2.78 -4.88
CA LYS A 218 -23.17 -1.88 -5.90
C LYS A 218 -23.26 -0.41 -5.46
N GLY A 219 -22.37 0.42 -6.01
CA GLY A 219 -22.32 1.86 -5.75
C GLY A 219 -21.25 2.26 -4.73
N ASP A 220 -21.54 3.31 -3.96
CA ASP A 220 -20.57 3.91 -3.04
C ASP A 220 -20.58 3.21 -1.68
N ALA A 221 -19.39 2.92 -1.16
CA ALA A 221 -19.23 2.33 0.16
C ALA A 221 -19.42 3.38 1.26
N ASP A 222 -19.97 2.95 2.39
CA ASP A 222 -20.06 3.77 3.57
C ASP A 222 -18.72 3.79 4.33
N GLU A 223 -18.61 4.72 5.29
CA GLU A 223 -17.41 4.87 6.10
C GLU A 223 -17.38 3.81 7.21
N ILE A 224 -16.22 3.18 7.43
CA ILE A 224 -16.07 2.06 8.37
C ILE A 224 -15.32 2.43 9.65
N LEU A 225 -14.82 3.66 9.78
CA LEU A 225 -14.16 4.16 11.00
C LEU A 225 -14.94 5.34 11.57
N PRO A 226 -14.66 5.76 12.83
CA PRO A 226 -15.38 6.84 13.47
C PRO A 226 -15.44 8.11 12.61
N PRO A 227 -16.57 8.84 12.62
CA PRO A 227 -16.74 10.05 11.81
C PRO A 227 -15.58 11.04 12.00
N GLY A 228 -15.13 11.64 10.89
CA GLY A 228 -14.04 12.62 10.91
C GLY A 228 -12.63 12.02 10.95
N THR A 229 -12.49 10.69 10.91
CA THR A 229 -11.18 10.03 10.75
C THR A 229 -10.53 10.44 9.44
N ARG A 230 -9.24 10.81 9.48
CA ARG A 230 -8.46 11.32 8.34
C ARG A 230 -7.19 10.52 8.18
N LEU A 231 -7.14 9.67 7.15
CA LEU A 231 -6.06 8.70 6.99
C LEU A 231 -5.20 8.96 5.76
N GLY A 232 -3.93 8.58 5.87
CA GLY A 232 -3.03 8.37 4.74
C GLY A 232 -2.16 7.13 4.96
N GLU A 233 -1.45 6.73 3.90
CA GLU A 233 -0.42 5.70 3.91
C GLU A 233 -0.84 4.42 4.64
N ILE A 234 -1.99 3.89 4.22
CA ILE A 234 -2.66 2.74 4.81
C ILE A 234 -2.12 1.40 4.30
N CYS A 235 -2.24 0.35 5.11
CA CYS A 235 -1.82 -1.00 4.78
C CYS A 235 -2.73 -2.03 5.49
N LEU A 236 -3.40 -2.88 4.73
CA LEU A 236 -4.22 -4.00 5.19
C LEU A 236 -3.45 -5.30 4.92
N ARG A 237 -3.23 -6.12 5.94
CA ARG A 237 -2.64 -7.45 5.79
C ARG A 237 -3.35 -8.51 6.60
N ARG A 238 -3.22 -9.76 6.15
CA ARG A 238 -3.51 -10.93 6.97
C ARG A 238 -2.27 -11.39 7.70
N ILE A 239 -2.38 -11.47 9.03
CA ILE A 239 -1.28 -11.87 9.91
C ILE A 239 -1.82 -12.88 10.90
N GLN A 240 -1.34 -14.12 10.81
CA GLN A 240 -1.80 -15.21 11.69
C GLN A 240 -3.33 -15.34 11.69
N ASN A 241 -3.94 -15.28 10.50
CA ASN A 241 -5.39 -15.35 10.30
C ASN A 241 -6.21 -14.13 10.81
N HIS A 242 -5.57 -13.08 11.30
CA HIS A 242 -6.21 -11.82 11.69
C HIS A 242 -6.05 -10.75 10.62
N TRP A 243 -7.04 -9.86 10.53
CA TRP A 243 -6.96 -8.67 9.69
C TRP A 243 -6.24 -7.58 10.46
N VAL A 244 -5.21 -7.00 9.86
CA VAL A 244 -4.45 -5.91 10.47
C VAL A 244 -4.45 -4.74 9.51
N LEU A 245 -5.15 -3.67 9.90
CA LEU A 245 -5.16 -2.39 9.19
C LEU A 245 -4.24 -1.43 9.93
N SER A 246 -3.23 -0.92 9.25
CA SER A 246 -2.39 0.17 9.75
C SER A 246 -2.41 1.36 8.82
N GLY A 247 -1.90 2.48 9.33
CA GLY A 247 -1.70 3.67 8.51
C GLY A 247 -1.32 4.87 9.35
N PHE A 248 -1.35 6.04 8.71
CA PHE A 248 -1.15 7.33 9.34
C PHE A 248 -2.51 8.00 9.61
N ASP A 249 -2.75 8.35 10.87
CA ASP A 249 -3.87 9.19 11.29
C ASP A 249 -3.41 10.65 11.35
N ALA A 250 -3.91 11.45 10.40
CA ALA A 250 -3.57 12.86 10.29
C ALA A 250 -4.19 13.72 11.39
N GLY A 251 -5.35 13.32 11.93
CA GLY A 251 -6.04 14.07 12.99
C GLY A 251 -5.29 13.99 14.31
N ALA A 252 -4.68 12.84 14.60
CA ALA A 252 -3.89 12.61 15.80
C ALA A 252 -2.36 12.67 15.57
N TYR A 253 -1.92 12.87 14.33
CA TYR A 253 -0.51 12.91 13.92
C TYR A 253 0.29 11.70 14.40
N GLN A 254 -0.26 10.50 14.20
CA GLN A 254 0.30 9.24 14.71
C GLN A 254 0.10 8.08 13.73
N ALA A 255 0.92 7.06 13.86
CA ALA A 255 0.67 5.77 13.25
C ALA A 255 -0.39 5.02 14.07
N PHE A 256 -1.26 4.27 13.41
CA PHE A 256 -2.21 3.38 14.06
C PHE A 256 -2.05 1.94 13.55
N VAL A 257 -2.43 0.98 14.39
CA VAL A 257 -2.61 -0.43 14.03
C VAL A 257 -3.91 -0.90 14.65
N ARG A 258 -4.86 -1.33 13.82
CA ARG A 258 -6.16 -1.93 14.17
C ARG A 258 -6.15 -3.40 13.83
N VAL A 259 -6.63 -4.23 14.76
CA VAL A 259 -6.71 -5.69 14.58
C VAL A 259 -8.16 -6.13 14.61
N GLY A 260 -8.60 -6.76 13.52
CA GLY A 260 -9.90 -7.36 13.39
C GLY A 260 -9.83 -8.89 13.44
N TYR A 261 -10.80 -9.48 14.12
CA TYR A 261 -10.88 -10.92 14.36
C TYR A 261 -12.07 -11.53 13.60
N GLY A 262 -11.86 -12.68 12.96
CA GLY A 262 -12.90 -13.37 12.19
C GLY A 262 -13.02 -12.87 10.73
N PRO A 263 -14.13 -13.20 10.06
CA PRO A 263 -14.46 -12.68 8.73
C PRO A 263 -14.53 -11.15 8.73
N ILE A 264 -14.01 -10.51 7.69
CA ILE A 264 -13.83 -9.05 7.64
C ILE A 264 -15.15 -8.28 7.67
N GLU A 265 -16.19 -8.86 7.08
CA GLU A 265 -17.55 -8.36 7.09
C GLU A 265 -18.19 -8.31 8.49
N TYR A 266 -17.65 -9.05 9.46
CA TYR A 266 -18.13 -9.04 10.85
C TYR A 266 -17.29 -8.17 11.78
N ILE A 267 -16.26 -7.52 11.24
CA ILE A 267 -15.37 -6.65 12.02
C ILE A 267 -16.00 -5.27 12.09
N ASN A 268 -16.39 -4.86 13.30
CA ASN A 268 -16.71 -3.46 13.56
C ASN A 268 -15.41 -2.66 13.71
N TRP A 269 -14.96 -2.06 12.62
CA TRP A 269 -13.72 -1.28 12.57
C TRP A 269 -13.74 -0.02 13.45
N HIS A 270 -14.92 0.48 13.86
CA HIS A 270 -15.03 1.58 14.82
C HIS A 270 -14.48 1.18 16.20
N THR A 271 -14.74 -0.06 16.62
CA THR A 271 -14.42 -0.56 17.96
C THR A 271 -13.34 -1.64 17.98
N ALA A 272 -12.85 -2.06 16.80
CA ALA A 272 -11.75 -3.01 16.68
C ALA A 272 -10.55 -2.57 17.54
N PRO A 273 -9.92 -3.50 18.29
CA PRO A 273 -8.75 -3.19 19.11
C PRO A 273 -7.67 -2.48 18.31
N HIS A 274 -7.11 -1.42 18.87
CA HIS A 274 -6.08 -0.64 18.21
C HIS A 274 -4.98 -0.18 19.15
N THR A 275 -3.82 0.09 18.57
CA THR A 275 -2.67 0.69 19.25
C THR A 275 -2.06 1.77 18.36
N ASN A 276 -1.39 2.74 18.99
CA ASN A 276 -0.73 3.84 18.29
C ASN A 276 0.77 3.76 18.58
N PRO A 277 1.54 2.98 17.80
CA PRO A 277 2.91 2.62 18.17
C PRO A 277 3.92 3.77 17.98
N VAL A 278 3.59 4.76 17.15
CA VAL A 278 4.50 5.85 16.80
C VAL A 278 3.71 7.16 16.77
N TRP A 279 4.16 8.15 17.51
CA TRP A 279 3.65 9.52 17.44
C TRP A 279 4.60 10.38 16.61
N GLY A 280 4.06 11.23 15.76
CA GLY A 280 4.85 12.25 15.09
C GLY A 280 5.37 13.27 16.11
N ARG A 281 6.58 13.78 15.87
CA ARG A 281 7.19 14.85 16.68
C ARG A 281 7.45 16.08 15.82
N ASN A 282 7.02 17.24 16.29
CA ASN A 282 7.26 18.52 15.60
C ASN A 282 8.75 18.91 15.58
N ARG A 283 9.11 19.77 14.61
CA ARG A 283 10.49 20.20 14.33
C ARG A 283 11.04 21.12 15.43
N ASP A 284 11.88 20.60 16.33
CA ASP A 284 12.80 21.46 17.08
C ASP A 284 13.80 22.13 16.10
N PRO A 285 13.98 23.47 16.11
CA PRO A 285 14.79 24.19 15.12
C PRO A 285 16.31 23.92 15.15
N GLY A 286 16.83 23.14 16.11
CA GLY A 286 18.26 23.09 16.44
C GLY A 286 19.02 21.78 16.16
N HIS A 287 18.41 20.74 15.57
CA HIS A 287 19.09 19.45 15.38
C HIS A 287 19.26 19.08 13.89
N THR A 288 20.52 19.05 13.45
CA THR A 288 20.99 18.80 12.06
C THR A 288 21.28 17.34 11.72
N THR A 289 20.77 16.36 12.47
CA THR A 289 21.04 14.94 12.18
C THR A 289 19.75 14.10 12.13
N SER A 290 19.49 13.55 10.94
CA SER A 290 18.58 12.45 10.57
C SER A 290 17.34 12.25 11.45
N LYS A 291 16.19 12.80 11.04
CA LYS A 291 14.89 12.47 11.63
C LYS A 291 14.18 11.43 10.75
N SER A 292 13.81 10.30 11.35
CA SER A 292 12.98 9.27 10.72
C SER A 292 11.58 9.83 10.45
N ALA A 293 11.17 9.89 9.19
CA ALA A 293 9.77 10.06 8.78
C ALA A 293 8.95 8.77 9.07
N CYS A 294 9.09 8.22 10.27
CA CYS A 294 8.55 6.89 10.60
C CYS A 294 7.03 6.84 10.72
N THR A 295 6.35 7.98 10.79
CA THR A 295 4.91 8.03 11.05
C THR A 295 4.07 8.01 9.77
N ALA A 296 4.60 8.50 8.65
CA ALA A 296 3.87 8.63 7.39
C ALA A 296 3.96 7.38 6.49
N ALA A 297 4.48 6.26 7.01
CA ALA A 297 4.52 5.00 6.28
C ALA A 297 4.41 3.82 7.25
N THR A 298 3.17 3.51 7.63
CA THR A 298 2.90 2.42 8.58
C THR A 298 2.46 1.20 7.81
N SER A 299 3.40 0.31 7.59
CA SER A 299 3.27 -0.82 6.71
C SER A 299 3.65 -2.08 7.45
N ILE A 300 2.80 -3.10 7.40
CA ILE A 300 2.99 -4.32 8.19
C ILE A 300 3.24 -5.48 7.25
N ARG A 301 4.21 -6.34 7.58
CA ARG A 301 4.55 -7.51 6.76
C ARG A 301 3.48 -8.60 6.88
N PRO A 302 2.95 -9.16 5.77
CA PRO A 302 2.04 -10.30 5.81
C PRO A 302 2.69 -11.56 6.40
N ARG A 303 1.88 -12.41 7.05
CA ARG A 303 2.34 -13.69 7.62
C ARG A 303 1.25 -14.76 7.57
N ASP A 304 1.60 -15.91 7.00
CA ASP A 304 0.73 -17.08 7.04
C ASP A 304 0.61 -17.68 8.44
N SER A 305 -0.58 -18.15 8.79
CA SER A 305 -0.73 -19.23 9.74
C SER A 305 -0.24 -20.51 9.07
N ARG A 306 0.98 -20.98 9.41
CA ARG A 306 1.41 -22.32 8.99
C ARG A 306 0.47 -23.34 9.63
N THR A 307 -0.41 -23.96 8.86
CA THR A 307 -1.14 -25.16 9.28
C THR A 307 -0.17 -26.36 9.30
N PRO A 308 -0.31 -27.32 10.24
CA PRO A 308 0.62 -28.46 10.35
C PRO A 308 0.68 -29.40 9.13
N THR A 309 -0.22 -29.26 8.16
CA THR A 309 -0.40 -30.18 7.04
C THR A 309 0.62 -30.03 5.90
N ASP A 310 1.33 -28.90 5.80
CA ASP A 310 2.28 -28.64 4.70
C ASP A 310 3.61 -29.41 4.79
N ARG A 311 3.84 -30.21 5.85
CA ARG A 311 5.08 -31.00 6.01
C ARG A 311 5.11 -32.34 5.27
N ARG A 312 4.03 -32.79 4.62
CA ARG A 312 3.96 -34.17 4.08
C ARG A 312 4.02 -34.31 2.55
N ALA A 313 4.31 -33.24 1.81
CA ALA A 313 4.34 -33.30 0.35
C ALA A 313 5.71 -32.95 -0.27
N ARG A 314 6.83 -33.34 0.35
CA ARG A 314 8.15 -33.37 -0.32
C ARG A 314 9.02 -34.51 0.22
N SER A 315 8.63 -35.75 -0.10
CA SER A 315 9.53 -36.90 -0.10
C SER A 315 8.92 -38.02 -0.94
N ARG A 316 9.11 -37.95 -2.26
CA ARG A 316 9.30 -39.09 -3.18
C ARG A 316 10.15 -38.61 -4.34
#